data_AF-M3AW64-F1
#
_entry.id   AF-M3AW64-F1
#
_cell.length_a   1.000
_cell.length_b   1.000
_cell.length_c   1.000
_cell.angle_alpha   90.00
_cell.angle_beta   90.00
_cell.angle_gamma   90.00
#
_symmetry.space_group_name_H-M   'P 1'
#
loop_
_entity.id
_entity.type
_entity.pdbx_description
1 polymer ?
#
loop_
_entity_poly.entity_id
_entity_poly.type
_entity_poly.pdbx_seq_one_letter_code
_entity_poly.pdbx_strand_id
1 'polypeptide(L)'
;MHLVLRIAAGALALSGLALAAPPSPPSSLLARQEIIECRCAFDECFYGEQLTVDDYIDYLRQYYPATDRYVLYTGGSQNQASDFVRLNTDYFYYNNFFDGATSEHYYTQWPIKQDSQGRGDCYRPDDADAASIAIARAARTEVRVFGGVEYLTLGQTGWFATKEVPELRTNIRNQQLNKITHMQKGATAPDQVLATEDADMNIVYVDGQSGPNAGGTYGDCSLTTEPPTCDSPGNNADLHEE
;
A
#
# COMPACT_ATOMS: atom_id res chain seq x y z
N MET A 1 46.50 48.04 36.37
CA MET A 1 46.79 49.37 35.80
C MET A 1 46.52 49.28 34.30
N HIS A 2 45.54 50.08 33.83
CA HIS A 2 45.26 50.54 32.45
C HIS A 2 45.33 49.50 31.29
N LEU A 3 44.39 49.41 30.34
CA LEU A 3 43.68 50.50 29.67
C LEU A 3 42.49 49.91 28.89
N VAL A 4 41.40 50.67 28.86
CA VAL A 4 40.16 50.48 28.09
C VAL A 4 40.28 51.15 26.72
N LEU A 5 39.80 50.52 25.64
CA LEU A 5 39.25 51.17 24.43
C LEU A 5 38.62 50.08 23.53
N ARG A 6 37.30 49.89 23.43
CA ARG A 6 36.25 50.58 22.65
C ARG A 6 36.57 50.78 21.15
N ILE A 7 35.51 50.66 20.32
CA ILE A 7 35.36 50.89 18.85
C ILE A 7 35.20 49.54 18.11
N ALA A 8 34.17 49.26 17.31
CA ALA A 8 32.98 50.00 16.90
C ALA A 8 31.87 48.98 16.54
N ALA A 9 30.64 49.36 16.88
CA ALA A 9 29.44 48.80 16.29
C ALA A 9 29.35 49.24 14.82
N GLY A 10 29.23 48.28 13.91
CA GLY A 10 28.91 48.50 12.51
C GLY A 10 27.76 47.60 12.11
N ALA A 11 26.53 48.06 12.35
CA ALA A 11 25.33 47.42 11.83
C ALA A 11 25.20 47.78 10.35
N LEU A 12 25.43 46.81 9.47
CA LEU A 12 25.01 46.87 8.07
C LEU A 12 23.65 46.18 7.96
N ALA A 13 22.60 46.97 8.16
CA ALA A 13 21.24 46.59 7.78
C ALA A 13 21.14 46.67 6.25
N LEU A 14 21.39 45.54 5.56
CA LEU A 14 20.93 45.38 4.18
C LEU A 14 19.43 45.08 4.20
N SER A 15 18.65 46.11 3.92
CA SER A 15 17.24 46.00 3.57
C SER A 15 17.09 45.24 2.26
N GLY A 16 16.98 43.92 2.34
CA GLY A 16 16.51 43.09 1.25
C GLY A 16 15.05 43.41 0.99
N LEU A 17 14.77 44.12 -0.11
CA LEU A 17 13.43 44.18 -0.71
C LEU A 17 13.05 42.77 -1.14
N ALA A 18 12.33 42.04 -0.28
CA ALA A 18 11.60 40.85 -0.69
C ALA A 18 10.43 41.32 -1.55
N LEU A 19 10.61 41.31 -2.87
CA LEU A 19 9.52 41.27 -3.82
C LEU A 19 8.73 40.00 -3.49
N ALA A 20 7.59 40.15 -2.83
CA ALA A 20 6.61 39.07 -2.73
C ALA A 20 6.26 38.68 -4.17
N ALA A 21 6.70 37.49 -4.58
CA ALA A 21 6.20 36.87 -5.79
C ALA A 21 4.66 36.81 -5.66
N PRO A 22 3.89 37.13 -6.71
CA PRO A 22 2.46 36.90 -6.67
C PRO A 22 2.23 35.42 -6.30
N PRO A 23 1.26 35.11 -5.42
CA PRO A 23 0.95 33.72 -5.13
C PRO A 23 0.66 33.03 -6.46
N SER A 24 1.48 32.06 -6.82
CA SER A 24 1.19 31.16 -7.92
C SER A 24 -0.24 30.64 -7.69
N PRO A 25 -1.16 30.76 -8.66
CA PRO A 25 -2.44 30.07 -8.53
C PRO A 25 -2.13 28.60 -8.28
N PRO A 26 -2.84 27.91 -7.35
CA PRO A 26 -2.65 26.48 -7.13
C PRO A 26 -2.89 25.76 -8.46
N SER A 27 -1.79 25.43 -9.12
CA SER A 27 -1.77 24.78 -10.42
C SER A 27 -1.80 23.28 -10.18
N SER A 28 -2.92 22.80 -9.66
CA SER A 28 -3.24 21.36 -9.59
C SER A 28 -4.72 21.06 -9.31
N LEU A 29 -5.57 22.07 -9.09
CA LEU A 29 -6.97 21.86 -8.66
C LEU A 29 -8.04 22.24 -9.69
N LEU A 30 -7.67 22.53 -10.95
CA LEU A 30 -8.62 22.76 -12.05
C LEU A 30 -8.55 21.71 -13.18
N ALA A 31 -7.96 20.54 -12.91
CA ALA A 31 -8.06 19.38 -13.79
C ALA A 31 -8.92 18.24 -13.19
N ARG A 32 -9.76 18.56 -12.20
CA ARG A 32 -10.63 17.60 -11.53
C ARG A 32 -12.09 17.91 -11.81
N GLN A 33 -12.53 17.74 -13.07
CA GLN A 33 -13.95 17.48 -13.42
C GLN A 33 -14.13 17.27 -14.93
N GLU A 34 -13.55 16.21 -15.46
CA GLU A 34 -14.38 15.32 -16.26
C GLU A 34 -14.23 13.97 -15.58
N ILE A 35 -15.21 13.63 -14.74
CA ILE A 35 -15.51 12.23 -14.50
C ILE A 35 -15.89 11.73 -15.90
N ILE A 36 -14.91 11.15 -16.59
CA ILE A 36 -15.18 10.35 -17.77
C ILE A 36 -15.99 9.19 -17.21
N GLU A 37 -17.33 9.34 -17.23
CA GLU A 37 -18.22 8.21 -17.21
C GLU A 37 -17.64 7.25 -18.24
N CYS A 38 -17.11 6.11 -17.80
CA CYS A 38 -16.68 5.04 -18.69
C CYS A 38 -17.85 4.72 -19.61
N ARG A 39 -17.92 5.36 -20.77
CA ARG A 39 -18.90 5.09 -21.81
C ARG A 39 -18.44 3.84 -22.54
N CYS A 40 -18.47 2.72 -21.84
CA CYS A 40 -18.48 1.38 -22.44
C CYS A 40 -19.84 1.14 -23.14
N ALA A 41 -20.31 2.13 -23.91
CA ALA A 41 -21.61 2.16 -24.56
C ALA A 41 -21.55 1.66 -26.01
N PHE A 42 -20.45 1.01 -26.41
CA PHE A 42 -20.30 0.41 -27.73
C PHE A 42 -19.68 -0.99 -27.59
N ASP A 43 -20.26 -1.96 -28.29
CA ASP A 43 -20.19 -3.41 -28.09
C ASP A 43 -18.80 -4.10 -28.08
N GLU A 44 -17.68 -3.38 -28.11
CA GLU A 44 -16.34 -3.97 -28.16
C GLU A 44 -15.31 -3.14 -27.38
N CYS A 45 -15.46 -3.03 -26.05
CA CYS A 45 -14.33 -2.69 -25.20
C CYS A 45 -13.34 -3.87 -25.22
N PHE A 46 -12.34 -3.78 -26.09
CA PHE A 46 -11.17 -4.66 -26.01
C PHE A 46 -10.37 -4.25 -24.78
N TYR A 47 -10.72 -4.81 -23.63
CA TYR A 47 -9.82 -4.85 -22.48
C TYR A 47 -8.47 -5.39 -22.96
N GLY A 48 -7.39 -4.72 -22.55
CA GLY A 48 -6.06 -5.26 -22.80
C GLY A 48 -5.91 -6.63 -22.12
N GLU A 49 -4.86 -7.38 -22.47
CA GLU A 49 -4.57 -8.64 -21.78
C GLU A 49 -4.50 -8.41 -20.27
N GLN A 50 -5.21 -9.25 -19.51
CA GLN A 50 -5.17 -9.26 -18.05
C GLN A 50 -3.73 -9.41 -17.57
N LEU A 51 -3.37 -8.70 -16.50
CA LEU A 51 -2.04 -8.82 -15.90
C LEU A 51 -1.90 -10.19 -15.23
N THR A 52 -0.79 -10.85 -15.48
CA THR A 52 -0.46 -12.15 -14.86
C THR A 52 0.28 -11.95 -13.55
N VAL A 53 0.34 -12.99 -12.71
CA VAL A 53 1.16 -12.98 -11.48
C VAL A 53 2.61 -12.58 -11.76
N ASP A 54 3.20 -13.06 -12.86
CA ASP A 54 4.59 -12.75 -13.20
C ASP A 54 4.77 -11.30 -13.63
N ASP A 55 3.79 -10.69 -14.33
CA ASP A 55 3.80 -9.26 -14.64
C ASP A 55 3.87 -8.40 -13.36
N TYR A 56 3.07 -8.75 -12.36
CA TYR A 56 3.08 -8.06 -11.07
C TYR A 56 4.39 -8.29 -10.30
N ILE A 57 4.95 -9.51 -10.32
CA ILE A 57 6.25 -9.80 -9.67
C ILE A 57 7.37 -8.98 -10.30
N ASP A 58 7.43 -8.92 -11.63
CA ASP A 58 8.46 -8.17 -12.34
C ASP A 58 8.35 -6.67 -12.06
N TYR A 59 7.12 -6.14 -12.02
CA TYR A 59 6.85 -4.78 -11.57
C TYR A 59 7.33 -4.53 -10.13
N LEU A 60 6.97 -5.39 -9.18
CA LEU A 60 7.37 -5.27 -7.77
C LEU A 60 8.90 -5.30 -7.62
N ARG A 61 9.59 -6.17 -8.36
CA ARG A 61 11.06 -6.24 -8.36
C ARG A 61 11.72 -4.99 -8.95
N GLN A 62 11.12 -4.42 -10.00
CA GLN A 62 11.67 -3.26 -10.67
C GLN A 62 11.51 -1.99 -9.83
N TYR A 63 10.35 -1.78 -9.24
CA TYR A 63 9.99 -0.50 -8.61
C TYR A 63 9.95 -0.54 -7.08
N TYR A 64 9.79 -1.72 -6.47
CA TYR A 64 9.72 -1.91 -5.02
C TYR A 64 10.70 -2.99 -4.53
N PRO A 65 12.02 -2.86 -4.78
CA PRO A 65 12.99 -3.92 -4.51
C PRO A 65 13.25 -4.19 -3.02
N ALA A 66 12.79 -3.31 -2.12
CA ALA A 66 12.87 -3.49 -0.67
C ALA A 66 11.82 -4.49 -0.16
N THR A 67 11.93 -5.74 -0.59
CA THR A 67 10.95 -6.81 -0.37
C THR A 67 10.82 -7.25 1.10
N ASP A 68 11.73 -6.81 1.98
CA ASP A 68 11.66 -6.95 3.45
C ASP A 68 10.80 -5.87 4.12
N ARG A 69 10.28 -4.93 3.32
CA ARG A 69 9.46 -3.79 3.76
C ARG A 69 8.02 -3.88 3.31
N TYR A 70 7.59 -5.06 2.89
CA TYR A 70 6.20 -5.30 2.48
C TYR A 70 5.31 -5.48 3.71
N VAL A 71 4.15 -4.85 3.65
CA VAL A 71 3.10 -4.88 4.66
C VAL A 71 1.82 -5.42 4.04
N LEU A 72 1.28 -6.47 4.64
CA LEU A 72 -0.01 -7.06 4.32
C LEU A 72 -1.03 -6.71 5.40
N TYR A 73 -2.31 -6.90 5.11
CA TYR A 73 -3.38 -6.68 6.07
C TYR A 73 -4.59 -7.58 5.79
N THR A 74 -5.38 -7.85 6.83
CA THR A 74 -6.63 -8.61 6.79
C THR A 74 -7.51 -8.22 8.00
N GLY A 75 -8.75 -8.69 8.06
CA GLY A 75 -9.68 -8.41 9.16
C GLY A 75 -9.97 -6.92 9.30
N GLY A 76 -10.24 -6.24 8.18
CA GLY A 76 -10.50 -4.79 8.16
C GLY A 76 -9.33 -3.93 8.67
N SER A 77 -8.10 -4.42 8.59
CA SER A 77 -6.92 -3.72 9.14
C SER A 77 -6.21 -2.79 8.14
N GLN A 78 -6.84 -2.45 7.02
CA GLN A 78 -6.26 -1.56 5.99
C GLN A 78 -5.82 -0.21 6.59
N ASN A 79 -6.64 0.41 7.43
CA ASN A 79 -6.30 1.69 8.07
C ASN A 79 -5.07 1.57 8.98
N GLN A 80 -4.90 0.44 9.66
CA GLN A 80 -3.71 0.21 10.49
C GLN A 80 -2.44 0.11 9.64
N ALA A 81 -2.50 -0.63 8.52
CA ALA A 81 -1.38 -0.74 7.59
C ALA A 81 -1.05 0.62 6.95
N SER A 82 -2.07 1.37 6.52
CA SER A 82 -1.91 2.72 5.97
C SER A 82 -1.29 3.69 6.97
N ASP A 83 -1.79 3.73 8.21
CA ASP A 83 -1.26 4.58 9.28
C ASP A 83 0.19 4.21 9.63
N PHE A 84 0.52 2.92 9.67
CA PHE A 84 1.89 2.43 9.88
C PHE A 84 2.82 2.88 8.75
N VAL A 85 2.46 2.65 7.49
CA VAL A 85 3.27 3.02 6.33
C VAL A 85 3.44 4.54 6.23
N ARG A 86 2.40 5.32 6.56
CA ARG A 86 2.50 6.79 6.61
C ARG A 86 3.58 7.27 7.59
N LEU A 87 3.81 6.55 8.69
CA LEU A 87 4.82 6.88 9.69
C LEU A 87 6.18 6.21 9.43
N ASN A 88 6.21 5.17 8.59
CA ASN A 88 7.39 4.38 8.24
C ASN A 88 7.48 4.29 6.71
N THR A 89 7.86 5.40 6.08
CA THR A 89 7.72 5.62 4.63
C THR A 89 8.61 4.72 3.76
N ASP A 90 9.50 3.94 4.36
CA ASP A 90 10.29 2.90 3.70
C ASP A 90 9.54 1.55 3.59
N TYR A 91 8.34 1.46 4.17
CA TYR A 91 7.43 0.32 4.03
C TYR A 91 6.38 0.56 2.95
N PHE A 92 5.87 -0.54 2.40
CA PHE A 92 4.92 -0.52 1.30
C PHE A 92 3.79 -1.52 1.53
N TYR A 93 2.56 -1.13 1.24
CA TYR A 93 1.39 -2.01 1.22
C TYR A 93 0.67 -1.90 -0.14
N TYR A 94 -0.42 -2.65 -0.31
CA TYR A 94 -1.14 -2.79 -1.59
C TYR A 94 -1.30 -1.48 -2.37
N ASN A 95 -1.83 -0.41 -1.75
CA ASN A 95 -2.07 0.84 -2.46
C ASN A 95 -0.77 1.50 -2.95
N ASN A 96 0.35 1.38 -2.22
CA ASN A 96 1.62 1.90 -2.74
C ASN A 96 2.00 1.23 -4.05
N PHE A 97 1.70 -0.06 -4.21
CA PHE A 97 2.04 -0.80 -5.42
C PHE A 97 1.07 -0.50 -6.57
N PHE A 98 -0.24 -0.63 -6.31
CA PHE A 98 -1.24 -0.82 -7.37
C PHE A 98 -2.35 0.21 -7.42
N ASP A 99 -2.50 1.05 -6.40
CA ASP A 99 -3.47 2.15 -6.45
C ASP A 99 -2.84 3.31 -7.21
N GLY A 100 -3.40 3.63 -8.38
CA GLY A 100 -2.88 4.67 -9.26
C GLY A 100 -2.93 6.09 -8.69
N ALA A 101 -3.68 6.35 -7.62
CA ALA A 101 -3.64 7.63 -6.92
C ALA A 101 -2.43 7.77 -5.99
N THR A 102 -1.84 6.66 -5.56
CA THR A 102 -0.73 6.63 -4.59
C THR A 102 0.55 6.04 -5.15
N SER A 103 0.48 5.19 -6.17
CA SER A 103 1.62 4.56 -6.82
C SER A 103 2.24 5.50 -7.85
N GLU A 104 3.54 5.76 -7.71
CA GLU A 104 4.29 6.60 -8.65
C GLU A 104 4.49 5.91 -10.02
N HIS A 105 4.39 4.57 -10.07
CA HIS A 105 4.85 3.78 -11.21
C HIS A 105 3.73 3.03 -11.93
N TYR A 106 2.60 2.76 -11.26
CA TYR A 106 1.54 1.90 -11.79
C TYR A 106 1.07 2.32 -13.18
N TYR A 107 0.63 3.57 -13.35
CA TYR A 107 0.17 4.08 -14.64
C TYR A 107 1.29 4.29 -15.66
N THR A 108 2.54 4.43 -15.22
CA THR A 108 3.67 4.54 -16.16
C THR A 108 4.07 3.18 -16.73
N GLN A 109 3.97 2.11 -15.92
CA GLN A 109 4.24 0.74 -16.36
C GLN A 109 3.08 0.17 -17.18
N TRP A 110 1.85 0.46 -16.75
CA TRP A 110 0.62 -0.06 -17.35
C TRP A 110 -0.27 1.10 -17.79
N PRO A 111 0.15 1.86 -18.82
CA PRO A 111 -0.60 3.02 -19.27
C PRO A 111 -1.98 2.62 -19.79
N ILE A 112 -2.97 3.45 -19.48
CA ILE A 112 -4.32 3.34 -20.03
C ILE A 112 -4.21 3.44 -21.55
N LYS A 113 -4.72 2.45 -22.28
CA LYS A 113 -4.74 2.53 -23.74
C LYS A 113 -5.83 3.50 -24.15
N GLN A 114 -5.41 4.51 -24.91
CA GLN A 114 -6.34 5.39 -25.60
C GLN A 114 -6.93 4.66 -26.80
N ASP A 115 -8.22 4.85 -27.03
CA ASP A 115 -8.87 4.41 -28.25
C ASP A 115 -8.33 5.18 -29.47
N SER A 116 -8.78 4.79 -30.66
CA SER A 116 -8.41 5.46 -31.92
C SER A 116 -8.76 6.95 -32.00
N GLN A 117 -9.51 7.48 -31.02
CA GLN A 117 -9.94 8.86 -30.90
C GLN A 117 -9.21 9.63 -29.78
N GLY A 118 -8.22 8.99 -29.13
CA GLY A 118 -7.44 9.60 -28.04
C GLY A 118 -8.15 9.58 -26.68
N ARG A 119 -9.25 8.84 -26.53
CA ARG A 119 -10.01 8.72 -25.28
C ARG A 119 -9.49 7.53 -24.49
N GLY A 120 -9.11 7.73 -23.23
CA GLY A 120 -8.46 6.72 -22.39
C GLY A 120 -9.42 5.64 -21.90
N ASP A 121 -9.84 4.73 -22.78
CA ASP A 121 -11.00 3.87 -22.50
C ASP A 121 -10.73 2.35 -22.47
N CYS A 122 -9.51 1.88 -22.73
CA CYS A 122 -9.18 0.45 -22.62
C CYS A 122 -8.19 0.20 -21.47
N TYR A 123 -8.73 -0.16 -20.31
CA TYR A 123 -7.92 -0.62 -19.17
C TYR A 123 -7.45 -2.06 -19.40
N ARG A 124 -6.23 -2.39 -18.96
CA ARG A 124 -5.90 -3.79 -18.63
C ARG A 124 -6.62 -4.07 -17.30
N PRO A 125 -7.47 -5.10 -17.20
CA PRO A 125 -8.16 -5.38 -15.96
C PRO A 125 -7.10 -5.73 -14.90
N ASP A 126 -7.15 -5.01 -13.78
CA ASP A 126 -6.39 -5.34 -12.58
C ASP A 126 -6.94 -6.66 -12.02
N ASP A 127 -6.04 -7.56 -11.63
CA ASP A 127 -6.36 -8.83 -11.03
C ASP A 127 -5.85 -8.83 -9.59
N ALA A 128 -6.73 -8.51 -8.65
CA ALA A 128 -6.41 -8.45 -7.23
C ALA A 128 -5.94 -9.80 -6.66
N ASP A 129 -6.38 -10.94 -7.23
CA ASP A 129 -5.88 -12.27 -6.85
C ASP A 129 -4.42 -12.40 -7.26
N ALA A 130 -4.12 -12.09 -8.53
CA ALA A 130 -2.77 -12.19 -9.07
C ALA A 130 -1.81 -11.21 -8.37
N ALA A 131 -2.27 -9.99 -8.09
CA ALA A 131 -1.54 -8.96 -7.36
C ALA A 131 -1.21 -9.42 -5.92
N SER A 132 -2.19 -9.98 -5.20
CA SER A 132 -1.98 -10.49 -3.83
C SER A 132 -0.96 -11.64 -3.80
N ILE A 133 -1.11 -12.61 -4.73
CA ILE A 133 -0.14 -13.70 -4.92
C ILE A 133 1.26 -13.14 -5.22
N ALA A 134 1.35 -12.13 -6.09
CA ALA A 134 2.61 -11.52 -6.48
C ALA A 134 3.32 -10.81 -5.32
N ILE A 135 2.59 -10.06 -4.47
CA ILE A 135 3.17 -9.43 -3.27
C ILE A 135 3.77 -10.51 -2.35
N ALA A 136 3.00 -11.56 -2.07
CA ALA A 136 3.46 -12.67 -1.22
C ALA A 136 4.66 -13.41 -1.82
N ARG A 137 4.67 -13.65 -3.13
CA ARG A 137 5.78 -14.28 -3.85
C ARG A 137 7.02 -13.40 -3.94
N ALA A 138 6.87 -12.08 -3.97
CA ALA A 138 7.98 -11.13 -4.04
C ALA A 138 8.62 -10.87 -2.67
N ALA A 139 7.86 -10.97 -1.57
CA ALA A 139 8.37 -10.74 -0.21
C ALA A 139 9.60 -11.62 0.13
N ARG A 140 10.63 -11.02 0.75
CA ARG A 140 11.86 -11.70 1.17
C ARG A 140 12.23 -11.30 2.58
N THR A 141 12.99 -12.15 3.27
CA THR A 141 13.51 -11.95 4.63
C THR A 141 12.43 -11.83 5.71
N GLU A 142 11.52 -10.86 5.62
CA GLU A 142 10.43 -10.64 6.55
C GLU A 142 9.23 -9.98 5.85
N VAL A 143 8.01 -10.33 6.24
CA VAL A 143 6.79 -9.62 5.86
C VAL A 143 6.03 -9.24 7.12
N ARG A 144 5.42 -8.06 7.15
CA ARG A 144 4.60 -7.61 8.29
C ARG A 144 3.13 -7.72 7.96
N VAL A 145 2.32 -8.12 8.92
CA VAL A 145 0.88 -8.32 8.72
C VAL A 145 0.09 -7.66 9.84
N PHE A 146 -0.87 -6.82 9.47
CA PHE A 146 -1.88 -6.26 10.38
C PHE A 146 -3.16 -7.09 10.34
N GLY A 147 -3.72 -7.40 11.51
CA GLY A 147 -4.90 -8.28 11.61
C GLY A 147 -4.61 -9.74 11.26
N GLY A 148 -3.34 -10.12 11.07
CA GLY A 148 -3.00 -11.44 10.56
C GLY A 148 -3.17 -12.58 11.55
N VAL A 149 -3.24 -12.37 12.87
CA VAL A 149 -3.02 -13.47 13.83
C VAL A 149 -4.22 -14.42 13.96
N GLU A 150 -5.43 -13.94 13.64
CA GLU A 150 -6.67 -14.73 13.75
C GLU A 150 -7.16 -15.20 12.38
N TYR A 151 -6.33 -15.12 11.34
CA TYR A 151 -6.71 -15.58 10.00
C TYR A 151 -7.06 -17.07 9.96
N LEU A 152 -6.45 -17.89 10.81
CA LEU A 152 -6.75 -19.32 10.92
C LEU A 152 -8.06 -19.62 11.63
N THR A 153 -8.66 -18.67 12.36
CA THR A 153 -9.89 -18.90 13.13
C THR A 153 -11.06 -18.11 12.59
N LEU A 154 -10.85 -16.84 12.29
CA LEU A 154 -11.89 -15.89 11.86
C LEU A 154 -11.75 -15.49 10.39
N GLY A 155 -10.53 -15.47 9.85
CA GLY A 155 -10.23 -14.99 8.49
C GLY A 155 -9.98 -16.09 7.45
N GLN A 156 -10.42 -17.33 7.69
CA GLN A 156 -9.97 -18.50 6.91
C GLN A 156 -10.28 -18.41 5.40
N THR A 157 -11.27 -17.59 5.03
CA THR A 157 -11.72 -17.39 3.65
C THR A 157 -11.23 -16.08 3.04
N GLY A 158 -10.45 -15.26 3.76
CA GLY A 158 -9.92 -14.00 3.25
C GLY A 158 -8.79 -14.18 2.24
N TRP A 159 -8.43 -13.11 1.52
CA TRP A 159 -7.31 -13.12 0.57
C TRP A 159 -5.99 -13.47 1.24
N PHE A 160 -5.72 -12.88 2.41
CA PHE A 160 -4.52 -13.19 3.19
C PHE A 160 -4.40 -14.71 3.44
N ALA A 161 -5.48 -15.35 3.87
CA ALA A 161 -5.51 -16.78 4.15
C ALA A 161 -5.37 -17.66 2.90
N THR A 162 -6.07 -17.31 1.81
CA THR A 162 -6.27 -18.20 0.65
C THR A 162 -5.29 -17.94 -0.50
N LYS A 163 -4.74 -16.74 -0.61
CA LYS A 163 -3.85 -16.31 -1.71
C LYS A 163 -2.44 -16.04 -1.23
N GLU A 164 -2.28 -15.36 -0.11
CA GLU A 164 -0.97 -14.84 0.33
C GLU A 164 -0.21 -15.84 1.21
N VAL A 165 -0.84 -16.36 2.26
CA VAL A 165 -0.22 -17.32 3.20
C VAL A 165 0.38 -18.56 2.52
N PRO A 166 -0.26 -19.21 1.53
CA PRO A 166 0.34 -20.36 0.84
C PRO A 166 1.68 -20.03 0.18
N GLU A 167 1.78 -18.84 -0.42
CA GLU A 167 2.99 -18.35 -1.09
C GLU A 167 4.06 -17.93 -0.08
N LEU A 168 3.67 -17.23 0.99
CA LEU A 168 4.58 -16.88 2.09
C LEU A 168 5.20 -18.12 2.71
N ARG A 169 4.41 -19.16 2.98
CA ARG A 169 4.91 -20.44 3.52
C ARG A 169 5.86 -21.13 2.56
N THR A 170 5.57 -21.08 1.26
CA THR A 170 6.48 -21.61 0.23
C THR A 170 7.81 -20.86 0.27
N ASN A 171 7.80 -19.53 0.39
CA ASN A 171 9.01 -18.73 0.53
C ASN A 171 9.78 -19.04 1.82
N ILE A 172 9.10 -19.32 2.93
CA ILE A 172 9.78 -19.72 4.18
C ILE A 172 10.46 -21.08 4.03
N ARG A 173 9.75 -22.07 3.48
CA ARG A 173 10.33 -23.41 3.22
C ARG A 173 11.53 -23.34 2.28
N ASN A 174 11.48 -22.44 1.32
CA ASN A 174 12.57 -22.20 0.36
C ASN A 174 13.67 -21.27 0.89
N GLN A 175 13.63 -20.88 2.17
CA GLN A 175 14.62 -20.00 2.81
C GLN A 175 14.75 -18.60 2.15
N GLN A 176 13.70 -18.16 1.46
CA GLN A 176 13.61 -16.82 0.86
C GLN A 176 12.97 -15.80 1.81
N LEU A 177 12.11 -16.28 2.72
CA LEU A 177 11.47 -15.53 3.79
C LEU A 177 11.82 -16.21 5.11
N ASN A 178 12.12 -15.47 6.18
CA ASN A 178 12.44 -16.10 7.47
C ASN A 178 11.17 -16.39 8.27
N LYS A 179 10.24 -15.44 8.28
CA LYS A 179 9.02 -15.47 9.10
C LYS A 179 7.98 -14.47 8.60
N ILE A 180 6.74 -14.68 9.02
CA ILE A 180 5.67 -13.69 8.98
C ILE A 180 5.64 -12.99 10.35
N THR A 181 5.65 -11.66 10.36
CA THR A 181 5.62 -10.85 11.58
C THR A 181 4.24 -10.23 11.74
N HIS A 182 3.48 -10.70 12.72
CA HIS A 182 2.16 -10.20 13.07
C HIS A 182 2.29 -8.96 13.96
N MET A 183 1.76 -7.83 13.49
CA MET A 183 1.89 -6.53 14.18
C MET A 183 0.83 -6.39 15.28
N GLN A 184 1.15 -5.62 16.33
CA GLN A 184 0.17 -5.24 17.36
C GLN A 184 -0.93 -4.34 16.77
N LYS A 185 -2.12 -4.38 17.35
CA LYS A 185 -3.20 -3.45 16.99
C LYS A 185 -2.76 -2.02 17.28
N GLY A 186 -2.85 -1.14 16.29
CA GLY A 186 -2.40 0.26 16.39
C GLY A 186 -0.88 0.43 16.41
N ALA A 187 -0.11 -0.56 15.96
CA ALA A 187 1.33 -0.41 15.82
C ALA A 187 1.67 0.76 14.86
N THR A 188 2.56 1.63 15.31
CA THR A 188 3.10 2.78 14.59
C THR A 188 4.62 2.66 14.38
N ALA A 189 5.28 1.69 15.01
CA ALA A 189 6.70 1.42 14.90
C ALA A 189 6.99 -0.05 14.54
N PRO A 190 8.09 -0.35 13.80
CA PRO A 190 8.33 -1.69 13.27
C PRO A 190 8.63 -2.78 14.31
N ASP A 191 8.93 -2.38 15.55
CA ASP A 191 9.23 -3.24 16.70
C ASP A 191 7.99 -3.57 17.55
N GLN A 192 6.83 -2.95 17.26
CA GLN A 192 5.56 -3.25 17.91
C GLN A 192 4.93 -4.54 17.35
N VAL A 193 5.58 -5.65 17.66
CA VAL A 193 5.24 -7.00 17.18
C VAL A 193 4.37 -7.72 18.20
N LEU A 194 3.32 -8.40 17.72
CA LEU A 194 2.47 -9.27 18.52
C LEU A 194 3.01 -10.70 18.53
N ALA A 195 3.28 -11.23 17.33
CA ALA A 195 3.72 -12.60 17.17
C ALA A 195 4.55 -12.78 15.89
N THR A 196 5.23 -13.92 15.79
CA THR A 196 5.87 -14.36 14.56
C THR A 196 5.39 -15.74 14.18
N GLU A 197 5.30 -16.03 12.88
CA GLU A 197 4.83 -17.30 12.34
C GLU A 197 5.87 -17.89 11.37
N ASP A 198 6.07 -19.21 11.48
CA ASP A 198 6.96 -20.00 10.63
C ASP A 198 6.21 -20.75 9.50
N ALA A 199 6.95 -21.55 8.71
CA ALA A 199 6.37 -22.32 7.60
C ALA A 199 5.31 -23.36 8.02
N ASP A 200 5.32 -23.77 9.29
CA ASP A 200 4.46 -24.82 9.84
C ASP A 200 3.25 -24.23 10.59
N MET A 201 3.05 -22.90 10.49
CA MET A 201 1.99 -22.14 11.17
C MET A 201 2.18 -22.12 12.70
N ASN A 202 3.42 -22.31 13.18
CA ASN A 202 3.69 -22.11 14.61
C ASN A 202 3.75 -20.61 14.88
N ILE A 203 2.69 -20.09 15.49
CA ILE A 203 2.62 -18.71 15.94
C ILE A 203 3.26 -18.62 17.34
N VAL A 204 4.32 -17.84 17.44
CA VAL A 204 5.03 -17.54 18.70
C VAL A 204 4.78 -16.09 19.08
N TYR A 205 4.08 -15.88 20.18
CA TYR A 205 3.81 -14.54 20.70
C TYR A 205 5.04 -13.94 21.39
N VAL A 206 5.31 -12.67 21.12
CA VAL A 206 6.42 -11.92 21.72
C VAL A 206 6.03 -11.47 23.12
N ASP A 207 6.94 -11.55 24.09
CA ASP A 207 6.80 -10.99 25.44
C ASP A 207 5.49 -11.32 26.19
N GLY A 208 4.94 -12.52 25.98
CA GLY A 208 3.69 -12.94 26.63
C GLY A 208 2.45 -12.18 26.15
N GLN A 209 2.56 -11.45 25.05
CA GLN A 209 1.42 -10.82 24.38
C GLN A 209 0.42 -11.90 23.93
N SER A 210 -0.85 -11.55 23.89
CA SER A 210 -1.91 -12.38 23.33
C SER A 210 -3.15 -11.53 23.07
N GLY A 211 -3.98 -11.95 22.13
CA GLY A 211 -5.25 -11.31 21.83
C GLY A 211 -5.42 -10.93 20.36
N PRO A 212 -6.61 -10.42 20.02
CA PRO A 212 -6.95 -10.03 18.66
C PRO A 212 -6.12 -8.83 18.18
N ASN A 213 -5.73 -8.82 16.90
CA ASN A 213 -5.06 -7.67 16.27
C ASN A 213 -5.79 -7.09 15.06
N ALA A 214 -6.97 -7.61 14.74
CA ALA A 214 -7.81 -7.07 13.68
C ALA A 214 -8.30 -5.65 14.00
N GLY A 215 -8.33 -4.81 12.97
CA GLY A 215 -8.87 -3.44 13.01
C GLY A 215 -10.39 -3.43 12.99
N GLY A 216 -10.98 -4.40 12.28
CA GLY A 216 -12.42 -4.61 12.14
C GLY A 216 -12.80 -6.09 12.21
N THR A 217 -13.87 -6.46 11.51
CA THR A 217 -14.38 -7.82 11.43
C THR A 217 -13.78 -8.56 10.23
N TYR A 218 -13.40 -9.82 10.44
CA TYR A 218 -13.10 -10.73 9.34
C TYR A 218 -14.39 -11.02 8.59
N GLY A 219 -14.37 -10.91 7.27
CA GLY A 219 -15.53 -11.20 6.46
C GLY A 219 -16.60 -10.10 6.44
N ASP A 220 -16.29 -8.84 6.80
CA ASP A 220 -17.24 -7.73 6.66
C ASP A 220 -17.43 -7.38 5.18
N CYS A 221 -18.57 -7.80 4.65
CA CYS A 221 -18.99 -7.58 3.27
C CYS A 221 -20.02 -6.44 3.14
N SER A 222 -20.19 -5.59 4.17
CA SER A 222 -21.25 -4.57 4.18
C SER A 222 -21.17 -3.56 3.02
N LEU A 223 -20.06 -3.53 2.28
CA LEU A 223 -19.81 -2.65 1.14
C LEU A 223 -19.71 -3.37 -0.23
N THR A 224 -19.80 -4.70 -0.32
CA THR A 224 -19.58 -5.43 -1.59
C THR A 224 -20.73 -6.38 -1.90
N THR A 225 -21.41 -6.18 -3.04
CA THR A 225 -22.58 -6.94 -3.48
C THR A 225 -22.28 -8.30 -4.13
N GLU A 226 -21.01 -8.72 -4.24
CA GLU A 226 -20.64 -10.01 -4.86
C GLU A 226 -19.93 -10.97 -3.87
N PRO A 227 -20.43 -12.21 -3.69
CA PRO A 227 -19.79 -13.25 -2.87
C PRO A 227 -18.89 -14.19 -3.71
N PRO A 228 -17.86 -14.86 -3.12
CA PRO A 228 -17.67 -15.08 -1.68
C PRO A 228 -16.21 -14.89 -1.20
N THR A 229 -15.70 -13.68 -1.01
CA THR A 229 -14.46 -13.47 -0.24
C THR A 229 -14.43 -12.01 0.22
N CYS A 230 -14.29 -11.79 1.52
CA CYS A 230 -14.28 -10.47 2.13
C CYS A 230 -12.91 -10.32 2.82
N ASP A 231 -12.32 -9.11 2.75
CA ASP A 231 -10.88 -8.78 2.76
C ASP A 231 -10.20 -8.73 1.36
N SER A 232 -10.90 -8.28 0.31
CA SER A 232 -10.21 -7.87 -0.93
C SER A 232 -9.42 -6.58 -0.67
N PRO A 233 -8.16 -6.46 -1.09
CA PRO A 233 -7.49 -5.16 -1.11
C PRO A 233 -8.22 -4.24 -2.10
N GLY A 234 -9.07 -3.35 -1.58
CA GLY A 234 -9.88 -2.46 -2.41
C GLY A 234 -9.05 -1.38 -3.10
N ASN A 235 -9.24 -1.21 -4.40
CA ASN A 235 -8.98 0.06 -5.07
C ASN A 235 -10.00 1.07 -4.53
N ASN A 236 -9.54 2.18 -3.93
CA ASN A 236 -10.37 3.22 -3.31
C ASN A 236 -11.18 4.06 -4.33
N ALA A 237 -11.71 3.46 -5.39
CA ALA A 237 -12.53 4.17 -6.37
C ALA A 237 -13.91 4.55 -5.83
N ASP A 238 -14.41 3.90 -4.75
CA ASP A 238 -15.80 4.04 -4.27
C ASP A 238 -15.98 4.85 -2.96
N LEU A 239 -14.98 5.58 -2.46
CA LEU A 239 -15.10 6.37 -1.21
C LEU A 239 -15.37 7.87 -1.40
N HIS A 240 -16.03 8.26 -2.49
CA HIS A 240 -16.41 9.66 -2.75
C HIS A 240 -17.91 9.86 -3.02
N GLU A 241 -18.77 9.17 -2.26
CA GLU A 241 -20.16 9.59 -2.07
C GLU A 241 -20.39 10.03 -0.60
N GLU A 242 -20.08 11.30 -0.33
CA GLU A 242 -20.76 12.11 0.70
C GLU A 242 -21.32 13.38 0.05
#